data_AF-A0A4U9U5U0-F1
#
_entry.id   AF-A0A4U9U5U0-F1
#
_cell.length_a   1.000
_cell.length_b   1.000
_cell.length_c   1.000
_cell.angle_alpha   90.00
_cell.angle_beta   90.00
_cell.angle_gamma   90.00
#
_symmetry.space_group_name_H-M   'P 1'
#
loop_
_entity.id
_entity.type
_entity.pdbx_description
1 polymer ?
#
loop_
_entity_poly.entity_id
_entity_poly.type
_entity_poly.pdbx_seq_one_letter_code
_entity_poly.pdbx_strand_id
1 'polypeptide(L)'
;MCQPTDFVLLDEPFTGIEPIYITMIIDLIRRFSDKKGFIITDHNYHDLLHIASQVVLLQNGSCQRIENKRDLEFFYLPDGTFDE
;
A
#
# COMPACT_ATOMS: atom_id res chain seq x y z
N MET A 1 5.32 16.48 5.54
CA MET A 1 6.07 15.53 6.40
C MET A 1 6.57 16.13 7.73
N CYS A 2 6.71 17.45 7.89
CA CYS A 2 7.15 18.08 9.16
C CYS A 2 6.06 18.25 10.24
N GLN A 3 4.88 17.64 10.10
CA GLN A 3 3.85 17.74 11.13
C GLN A 3 4.15 16.76 12.27
N PRO A 4 3.86 17.14 13.54
CA PRO A 4 4.13 16.30 14.71
C PRO A 4 3.08 15.18 14.89
N THR A 5 2.61 14.57 13.80
CA THR A 5 1.65 13.46 13.84
C THR A 5 2.37 12.11 13.77
N ASP A 6 1.90 11.13 14.53
CA ASP A 6 2.48 9.79 14.52
C ASP A 6 2.10 9.00 13.27
N PHE A 7 0.94 9.31 12.68
CA PHE A 7 0.41 8.66 11.49
C PHE A 7 0.04 9.66 10.39
N VAL A 8 0.12 9.19 9.15
CA VAL A 8 -0.31 9.90 7.94
C VAL A 8 -1.21 8.96 7.12
N LEU A 9 -2.38 9.44 6.73
CA LEU A 9 -3.26 8.76 5.78
C LEU A 9 -3.05 9.38 4.39
N LEU A 10 -2.76 8.54 3.40
CA LEU A 10 -2.63 8.91 2.00
C LEU A 10 -3.73 8.20 1.22
N ASP A 11 -4.62 8.96 0.62
CA ASP A 11 -5.71 8.44 -0.21
C ASP A 11 -5.32 8.56 -1.69
N GLU A 12 -5.16 7.43 -2.35
CA GLU A 12 -4.76 7.28 -3.75
C GLU A 12 -3.52 8.11 -4.17
N PRO A 13 -2.37 7.99 -3.48
CA PRO A 13 -1.20 8.81 -3.78
C PRO A 13 -0.53 8.52 -5.12
N PHE A 14 -0.81 7.38 -5.76
CA PHE A 14 -0.17 6.99 -7.03
C PHE A 14 -1.05 7.26 -8.26
N THR A 15 -2.35 7.49 -8.07
CA THR A 15 -3.31 7.69 -9.17
C THR A 15 -2.93 8.89 -10.05
N GLY A 16 -2.76 8.64 -11.36
CA GLY A 16 -2.51 9.67 -12.36
C GLY A 16 -1.10 10.29 -12.32
N ILE A 17 -0.17 9.67 -11.59
CA ILE A 17 1.21 10.12 -11.45
C ILE A 17 2.14 9.30 -12.35
N GLU A 18 3.13 9.93 -12.98
CA GLU A 18 4.11 9.20 -13.80
C GLU A 18 5.01 8.31 -12.92
N PRO A 19 5.49 7.15 -13.43
CA PRO A 19 6.25 6.17 -12.65
C PRO A 19 7.48 6.71 -11.90
N ILE A 20 8.15 7.71 -12.47
CA ILE A 20 9.31 8.35 -11.84
C ILE A 20 8.94 9.04 -10.53
N TYR A 21 7.79 9.70 -10.49
CA TYR A 21 7.30 10.40 -9.29
C TYR A 21 6.73 9.42 -8.27
N ILE A 22 6.10 8.31 -8.70
CA ILE A 22 5.68 7.23 -7.79
C ILE A 22 6.89 6.72 -7.02
N THR A 23 8.01 6.48 -7.71
CA THR A 23 9.27 6.06 -7.08
C THR A 23 9.75 7.08 -6.05
N MET A 24 9.70 8.38 -6.37
CA MET A 24 10.07 9.44 -5.42
C MET A 24 9.15 9.48 -4.18
N ILE A 25 7.84 9.25 -4.35
CA ILE A 25 6.88 9.20 -3.25
C ILE A 25 7.20 8.00 -2.34
N ILE A 26 7.46 6.84 -2.93
CA ILE A 26 7.84 5.62 -2.22
C ILE A 26 9.11 5.84 -1.40
N ASP A 27 10.14 6.43 -1.99
CA ASP A 27 11.40 6.73 -1.29
C ASP A 27 11.20 7.71 -0.13
N LEU A 28 10.30 8.69 -0.30
CA LEU A 28 9.95 9.60 0.77
C LEU A 28 9.26 8.87 1.93
N ILE A 29 8.28 8.01 1.64
CA ILE A 29 7.56 7.23 2.64
C ILE A 29 8.55 6.35 3.42
N ARG A 30 9.42 5.61 2.71
CA ARG A 30 10.47 4.76 3.33
C ARG A 30 11.42 5.54 4.22
N ARG A 31 11.83 6.75 3.80
CA ARG A 31 12.72 7.59 4.61
C ARG A 31 12.11 7.99 5.97
N PHE A 32 10.78 8.04 6.07
CA PHE A 32 10.07 8.45 7.27
C PHE A 32 9.36 7.31 8.00
N SER A 33 9.35 6.09 7.46
CA SER A 33 8.61 4.95 8.04
C SER A 33 9.10 4.53 9.42
N ASP A 34 10.38 4.75 9.74
CA ASP A 34 10.93 4.46 11.07
C ASP A 34 10.45 5.43 12.16
N LYS A 35 9.86 6.56 11.76
CA LYS A 35 9.43 7.64 12.66
C LYS A 35 7.93 7.87 12.64
N LYS A 36 7.24 7.44 11.58
CA LYS A 36 5.81 7.68 11.36
C LYS A 36 5.18 6.48 10.67
N GLY A 37 3.97 6.15 11.09
CA GLY A 37 3.13 5.18 10.39
C GLY A 37 2.46 5.81 9.17
N PHE A 38 2.38 5.04 8.09
CA PHE A 38 1.67 5.44 6.87
C PHE A 38 0.53 4.46 6.62
N ILE A 39 -0.68 5.00 6.47
CA ILE A 39 -1.84 4.26 6.01
C ILE A 39 -2.08 4.73 4.57
N ILE A 40 -2.04 3.81 3.63
CA ILE A 40 -2.11 4.12 2.20
C ILE A 40 -3.22 3.30 1.59
N THR A 41 -4.11 3.97 0.85
CA THR A 41 -5.12 3.35 0.01
C THR A 41 -4.79 3.66 -1.43
N ASP A 42 -4.77 2.66 -2.31
CA ASP A 42 -4.53 2.87 -3.74
C ASP A 42 -5.16 1.72 -4.55
N HIS A 43 -5.38 1.95 -5.84
CA HIS A 43 -5.83 0.93 -6.78
C HIS A 43 -4.66 0.13 -7.37
N ASN A 44 -3.45 0.70 -7.36
CA ASN A 44 -2.24 0.01 -7.80
C ASN A 44 -1.65 -0.82 -6.65
N TYR A 45 -2.10 -2.08 -6.59
CA TYR A 45 -1.62 -3.02 -5.57
C TYR A 45 -0.13 -3.37 -5.72
N HIS A 46 0.47 -3.26 -6.91
CA HIS A 46 1.86 -3.67 -7.12
C HIS A 46 2.83 -2.80 -6.30
N ASP A 47 2.73 -1.48 -6.46
CA ASP A 47 3.55 -0.53 -5.73
C ASP A 47 3.24 -0.54 -4.23
N LEU A 48 1.96 -0.68 -3.86
CA LEU A 48 1.53 -0.77 -2.47
C LEU A 48 2.12 -2.00 -1.77
N LEU A 49 2.02 -3.18 -2.37
CA LEU A 49 2.58 -4.43 -1.82
C LEU A 49 4.11 -4.42 -1.73
N HIS A 50 4.79 -3.59 -2.51
CA HIS A 50 6.23 -3.44 -2.46
C HIS A 50 6.71 -2.59 -1.26
N ILE A 51 5.87 -1.70 -0.76
CA ILE A 51 6.23 -0.79 0.35
C ILE A 51 5.56 -1.15 1.68
N ALA A 52 4.42 -1.84 1.63
CA ALA A 52 3.60 -2.09 2.81
C ALA A 52 4.30 -3.06 3.78
N SER A 53 4.41 -2.65 5.03
CA SER A 53 4.79 -3.54 6.14
C SER A 53 3.63 -4.43 6.59
N GLN A 54 2.40 -3.97 6.39
CA GLN A 54 1.16 -4.68 6.70
C GLN A 54 0.14 -4.38 5.62
N VAL A 55 -0.60 -5.41 5.19
CA VAL A 55 -1.64 -5.28 4.17
C VAL A 55 -2.98 -5.64 4.80
N VAL A 56 -3.96 -4.78 4.62
CA VAL A 56 -5.33 -4.99 5.07
C VAL A 56 -6.24 -4.86 3.87
N LEU A 57 -7.05 -5.90 3.64
CA LEU A 57 -8.10 -5.90 2.64
C LEU A 57 -9.40 -5.41 3.29
N LEU A 58 -9.95 -4.33 2.75
CA LEU A 58 -11.28 -3.84 3.12
C LEU A 58 -12.27 -4.31 2.05
N GLN A 59 -13.17 -5.23 2.41
CA GLN A 59 -14.15 -5.78 1.49
C GLN A 59 -15.47 -6.06 2.22
N ASN A 60 -16.60 -5.72 1.59
CA ASN A 60 -17.95 -5.95 2.15
C ASN A 60 -18.13 -5.40 3.58
N GLY A 61 -17.47 -4.27 3.90
CA GLY A 61 -17.52 -3.65 5.23
C GLY A 61 -16.69 -4.37 6.31
N SER A 62 -15.87 -5.35 5.93
CA SER A 62 -14.96 -6.08 6.83
C SER A 62 -13.50 -5.79 6.49
N CYS A 63 -12.67 -5.67 7.51
CA CYS A 63 -11.21 -5.56 7.38
C CYS A 63 -10.58 -6.92 7.68
N GLN A 64 -9.91 -7.50 6.69
CA GLN A 64 -9.13 -8.72 6.86
C GLN A 64 -7.65 -8.42 6.67
N ARG A 65 -6.84 -8.81 7.64
CA ARG A 65 -5.39 -8.74 7.50
C ARG A 65 -4.91 -9.84 6.55
N ILE A 66 -4.07 -9.45 5.61
CA ILE A 66 -3.44 -10.34 4.63
C ILE A 66 -2.05 -10.67 5.17
N GLU A 67 -1.79 -11.94 5.46
CA GLU A 67 -0.48 -12.41 5.93
C GLU A 67 0.37 -12.92 4.77
N ASN A 68 -0.25 -13.49 3.73
CA ASN A 68 0.41 -13.94 2.53
C ASN A 68 -0.14 -13.22 1.29
N LYS A 69 0.74 -12.83 0.36
CA LYS A 69 0.31 -12.20 -0.91
C LYS A 69 -0.66 -13.09 -1.70
N ARG A 70 -0.53 -14.42 -1.59
CA ARG A 70 -1.48 -15.38 -2.18
C ARG A 70 -2.90 -15.26 -1.62
N ASP A 71 -3.07 -14.78 -0.39
CA ASP A 71 -4.41 -14.56 0.17
C ASP A 71 -5.16 -13.50 -0.65
N LEU A 72 -4.45 -12.57 -1.29
CA LEU A 72 -5.09 -11.59 -2.19
C LEU A 72 -5.69 -12.25 -3.43
N GLU A 73 -5.12 -13.33 -3.95
CA GLU A 73 -5.71 -14.09 -5.08
C GLU A 73 -7.02 -14.76 -4.68
N PHE A 74 -7.13 -15.23 -3.43
CA PHE A 74 -8.37 -15.85 -2.97
C PHE A 74 -9.51 -14.85 -2.74
N PHE A 75 -9.18 -13.61 -2.35
CA PHE A 75 -10.20 -12.63 -1.89
C PHE A 75 -10.41 -11.44 -2.83
N TYR A 76 -9.44 -11.10 -3.69
CA TYR A 76 -9.43 -9.83 -4.43
C TYR A 76 -8.91 -9.90 -5.88
N LEU A 77 -7.85 -10.68 -6.15
CA LEU A 77 -7.18 -10.76 -7.46
C LEU A 77 -7.56 -12.07 -8.20
N PRO A 78 -7.44 -12.13 -9.53
CA PRO A 78 -7.61 -13.39 -10.26
C PRO A 78 -6.59 -14.47 -9.85
N ASP A 79 -6.98 -15.73 -9.91
CA ASP A 79 -6.08 -16.87 -9.70
C ASP A 79 -4.88 -16.81 -10.66
N GLY A 80 -3.68 -17.02 -10.12
CA GLY A 80 -2.42 -17.02 -10.87
C GLY A 80 -1.83 -15.63 -11.12
N THR A 81 -2.25 -14.61 -10.38
CA THR A 81 -1.68 -13.24 -10.49
C THR A 81 -0.22 -13.20 -10.05
N PHE A 82 0.20 -14.06 -9.13
CA PHE A 82 1.59 -14.15 -8.64
C PHE A 82 2.33 -15.40 -9.10
N ASP A 83 1.78 -16.15 -10.08
CA ASP A 83 2.42 -17.32 -10.68
C ASP A 83 3.38 -16.89 -11.80
N GLU A 84 4.48 -16.22 -11.43
CA GLU A 84 5.67 -16.01 -12.28
C GLU A 84 6.86 -16.86 -11.80
#